data_AF-A0A1Q7B725-F1
#
_entry.id   AF-A0A1Q7B725-F1
#
_cell.length_a   1.000
_cell.length_b   1.000
_cell.length_c   1.000
_cell.angle_alpha   90.00
_cell.angle_beta   90.00
_cell.angle_gamma   90.00
#
_symmetry.space_group_name_H-M   'P 1'
#
loop_
_entity.id
_entity.type
_entity.pdbx_description
1 polymer ?
#
loop_
_entity_poly.entity_id
_entity_poly.type
_entity_poly.pdbx_seq_one_letter_code
_entity_poly.pdbx_strand_id
1 'polypeptide(L)' 'MGHGKSTFKQADLTRALRAVEKAGRDVVRAEIARDGRIVLVFKNGEEMLVERNEWDEWRASN' A
#
# COMPACT_ATOMS: atom_id res chain seq x y z
N MET A 1 -2.18 -22.91 17.62
CA MET A 1 -2.18 -22.01 16.44
C MET A 1 -0.73 -21.79 16.03
N GLY A 2 -0.27 -22.42 14.96
CA GLY A 2 1.10 -22.27 14.49
C GLY A 2 1.18 -21.04 13.59
N HIS A 3 1.88 -20.00 14.02
CA HIS A 3 2.27 -18.94 13.09
C HIS A 3 3.12 -19.59 12.00
N GLY A 4 2.72 -19.45 10.73
CA GLY A 4 3.56 -19.86 9.60
C GLY A 4 4.95 -19.23 9.75
N LYS A 5 6.00 -19.92 9.29
CA LYS A 5 7.37 -19.41 9.41
C LYS A 5 7.42 -18.00 8.82
N SER A 6 7.67 -16.99 9.65
CA SER A 6 7.90 -15.63 9.17
C SER A 6 9.13 -15.68 8.27
N THR A 7 8.93 -15.49 6.96
CA THR A 7 9.99 -15.57 5.95
C THR A 7 10.87 -14.32 5.95
N PHE A 8 10.52 -13.29 6.72
CA PHE A 8 11.24 -12.02 6.83
C PHE A 8 11.39 -11.59 8.28
N LYS A 9 12.40 -10.75 8.52
CA LYS A 9 12.67 -10.07 9.79
C LYS A 9 12.14 -8.63 9.72
N GLN A 10 11.95 -8.01 10.87
CA GLN A 10 11.60 -6.57 10.95
C GLN A 10 12.61 -5.70 10.17
N ALA A 11 13.89 -6.05 10.21
CA ALA A 11 14.93 -5.35 9.48
C ALA A 11 14.69 -5.34 7.95
N ASP A 12 14.09 -6.40 7.40
CA ASP A 12 13.78 -6.49 5.97
C ASP A 12 12.65 -5.52 5.60
N LEU A 13 11.63 -5.40 6.45
CA LEU A 13 10.56 -4.39 6.29
C LEU A 13 11.13 -2.97 6.37
N THR A 14 11.99 -2.69 7.34
CA THR A 14 12.64 -1.36 7.45
C THR A 14 13.49 -1.05 6.22
N ARG A 15 14.24 -2.03 5.69
CA ARG A 15 15.03 -1.85 4.47
C ARG A 15 14.15 -1.57 3.25
N ALA A 16 13.04 -2.30 3.10
CA ALA A 16 12.10 -2.11 2.00
C ALA A 16 11.48 -0.69 2.03
N LEU A 17 11.01 -0.24 3.19
CA LEU A 17 10.43 1.11 3.35
C LEU A 17 11.45 2.21 3.00
N ARG A 18 12.69 2.09 3.50
CA ARG A 18 13.76 3.06 3.19
C ARG A 18 14.17 3.05 1.72
N ALA A 19 14.15 1.89 1.06
CA ALA A 19 14.46 1.81 -0.36
C ALA A 19 13.44 2.56 -1.20
N VAL A 20 12.16 2.49 -0.81
CA VAL A 20 11.06 3.19 -1.47
C VAL A 20 11.16 4.70 -1.28
N GLU A 21 11.43 5.14 -0.05
CA GLU A 21 11.67 6.55 0.27
C GLU A 21 12.84 7.11 -0.57
N LYS A 22 13.95 6.36 -0.65
CA LYS A 22 15.09 6.71 -1.52
C LYS A 22 14.76 6.73 -3.00
N ALA A 23 13.75 5.98 -3.43
CA ALA A 23 13.25 5.99 -4.80
C ALA A 23 12.27 7.15 -5.06
N GLY A 24 12.04 8.03 -4.08
CA GLY A 24 11.14 9.18 -4.20
C GLY A 24 9.67 8.77 -4.33
N ARG A 25 9.28 7.64 -3.74
CA ARG A 25 7.90 7.14 -3.77
C ARG A 25 7.31 7.17 -2.36
N ASP A 26 6.05 7.55 -2.26
CA ASP A 26 5.30 7.50 -1.02
C ASP A 26 4.57 6.16 -0.87
N VAL A 27 4.84 5.46 0.24
CA VAL A 27 4.09 4.26 0.64
C VAL A 27 2.73 4.69 1.16
N VAL A 28 1.66 4.16 0.56
CA VAL A 28 0.28 4.41 1.01
C VAL A 28 -0.24 3.27 1.87
N ARG A 29 0.29 2.06 1.69
CA ARG A 29 -0.12 0.86 2.41
C ARG A 29 1.00 -0.16 2.43
N ALA A 30 1.16 -0.85 3.56
CA ALA A 30 2.09 -1.95 3.73
C ALA A 30 1.32 -3.17 4.28
N GLU A 31 1.54 -4.33 3.69
CA GLU A 31 0.82 -5.56 4.00
C GLU A 31 1.76 -6.76 4.07
N ILE A 32 1.33 -7.78 4.81
CA ILE A 32 1.95 -9.10 4.79
C ILE A 32 0.99 -10.05 4.08
N ALA A 33 1.39 -10.53 2.90
CA ALA A 33 0.62 -11.49 2.13
C ALA A 33 0.54 -12.84 2.87
N ARG A 34 -0.46 -13.66 2.54
CA ARG A 34 -0.68 -14.98 3.16
C ARG A 34 0.49 -15.95 2.97
N ASP A 35 1.32 -15.72 1.95
CA ASP A 35 2.54 -16.47 1.67
C ASP A 35 3.79 -15.91 2.36
N GLY A 36 3.63 -14.90 3.22
CA GLY A 36 4.71 -14.28 3.98
C GLY A 36 5.49 -13.22 3.21
N ARG A 37 5.07 -12.78 2.02
CA ARG A 37 5.74 -11.65 1.35
C ARG A 37 5.36 -10.31 1.97
N ILE A 38 6.32 -9.39 2.03
CA ILE A 38 6.07 -7.97 2.28
C ILE A 38 5.55 -7.36 0.98
N VAL A 39 4.37 -6.76 1.02
CA VAL A 39 3.76 -6.04 -0.10
C VAL A 39 3.69 -4.57 0.28
N LEU A 40 4.35 -3.72 -0.50
CA LEU A 40 4.29 -2.26 -0.34
C LEU A 40 3.53 -1.69 -1.54
N VAL A 41 2.50 -0.90 -1.26
CA VAL A 41 1.71 -0.18 -2.26
C VAL A 41 2.13 1.28 -2.24
N PHE A 42 2.49 1.79 -3.41
CA PHE A 42 2.93 3.18 -3.59
C PHE A 42 1.90 3.95 -4.39
N LYS A 43 1.84 5.25 -4.15
CA LYS A 43 1.09 6.15 -5.03
C LYS A 43 1.82 6.21 -6.38
N ASN A 44 1.25 5.60 -7.42
CA ASN A 44 1.76 5.81 -8.78
C ASN A 44 1.31 7.20 -9.24
N GLY A 45 2.27 8.04 -9.60
CA GLY A 45 1.99 9.39 -10.08
C GLY A 45 1.67 9.38 -11.57
N GLU A 46 0.56 8.76 -11.98
CA GLU A 46 -0.19 9.08 -13.20
C GLU A 46 -1.68 8.76 -12.97
N GLU A 47 -2.51 9.75 -13.28
CA GLU A 47 -3.98 9.90 -13.20
C GLU A 47 -4.78 9.04 -12.20
N MET A 48 -5.23 9.73 -11.16
CA MET A 48 -6.44 9.39 -10.43
C MET A 48 -7.64 9.57 -11.38
N LEU A 49 -8.04 8.51 -12.09
CA LEU A 49 -9.40 8.42 -12.59
C LEU A 49 -10.29 8.31 -11.34
N VAL A 50 -10.74 9.47 -10.88
CA VAL A 50 -11.86 9.56 -9.95
C VAL A 50 -13.04 8.98 -10.71
N GLU A 51 -13.31 7.68 -10.53
CA GLU A 51 -14.63 7.15 -10.83
C GLU A 51 -15.60 7.94 -9.95
N ARG A 52 -16.31 8.89 -10.58
CA ARG A 52 -17.43 9.60 -9.94
C ARG A 52 -18.36 8.54 -9.39
N ASN A 53 -18.51 8.53 -8.07
CA ASN A 53 -19.42 7.63 -7.41
C ASN A 53 -20.83 8.27 -7.38
N GLU A 54 -21.88 7.47 -7.37
CA GLU A 54 -23.29 7.90 -7.23
C GLU A 54 -23.52 8.83 -6.02
N TRP A 55 -22.67 8.72 -5.00
CA TRP A 55 -22.70 9.56 -3.80
C TRP A 55 -22.14 10.97 -4.00
N ASP A 56 -21.30 11.18 -5.01
CA ASP A 56 -20.77 12.51 -5.36
C ASP A 56 -21.86 13.37 -6.04
N GLU A 57 -22.77 12.73 -6.78
CA GLU A 57 -23.90 13.40 -7.45
C GLU A 57 -24.97 13.86 -6.45
N TRP A 58 -25.21 13.08 -5.39
CA TRP A 58 -26.14 13.43 -4.32
C TRP A 58 -25.71 14.71 -3.57
N ARG A 59 -24.41 14.84 -3.26
CA ARG A 59 -23.88 16.06 -2.61
C ARG A 59 -23.89 17.29 -3.49
N ALA A 60 -23.90 17.13 -4.81
CA ALA A 60 -23.94 18.27 -5.74
C ALA A 60 -25.37 18.81 -5.92
N SER A 61 -26.39 18.03 -5.55
CA SER A 61 -27.81 18.31 -5.82
C SER A 61 -28.58 18.78 -4.57
N ASN A 62 -27.93 18.93 -3.42
CA ASN A 62 -28.50 19.39 -2.14
C ASN A 62 -27.53 20.32 -1.42
#